data_AF-A0A963SK87-F1
#
_entry.id   AF-A0A963SK87-F1
#
_cell.length_a   1.000
_cell.length_b   1.000
_cell.length_c   1.000
_cell.angle_alpha   90.00
_cell.angle_beta   90.00
_cell.angle_gamma   90.00
#
_symmetry.space_group_name_H-M   'P 1'
#
loop_
_entity.id
_entity.type
_entity.pdbx_description
1 polymer ?
#
loop_
_entity_poly.entity_id
_entity_poly.type
_entity_poly.pdbx_seq_one_letter_code
_entity_poly.pdbx_strand_id
1 'polypeptide(L)' 'MAFRPLHDRVLVRRIEADQKTAGGIIIPDSAQEKPSEGEIVAVGSGSKAEDGSVTPLDVSAGDRVLFG' A
#
# COMPACT_ATOMS: atom_id res chain seq x y z
N MET A 1 9.86 5.51 -17.00
CA MET A 1 8.39 5.54 -17.17
C MET A 1 7.75 5.48 -15.79
N ALA A 2 6.83 6.39 -15.47
CA ALA A 2 6.09 6.35 -14.22
C ALA A 2 4.91 5.37 -14.35
N PHE A 3 4.81 4.40 -13.44
CA PHE A 3 3.65 3.51 -13.37
C PHE A 3 2.46 4.29 -12.80
N ARG A 4 1.32 4.27 -13.49
CA ARG A 4 0.10 4.96 -13.04
C ARG A 4 -1.05 3.96 -12.88
N PRO A 5 -1.57 3.76 -11.65
CA PRO A 5 -2.78 2.98 -11.43
C PRO A 5 -4.00 3.62 -12.13
N LEU A 6 -4.93 2.78 -12.59
CA LEU A 6 -6.17 3.21 -13.21
C LEU A 6 -7.34 3.07 -12.24
N HIS A 7 -8.37 3.90 -12.42
CA HIS A 7 -9.59 3.87 -11.61
C HIS A 7 -9.30 4.02 -10.11
N ASP A 8 -9.84 3.12 -9.30
CA ASP A 8 -9.74 3.02 -7.85
C ASP A 8 -8.50 2.25 -7.37
N ARG A 9 -7.59 1.87 -8.27
CA ARG A 9 -6.40 1.10 -7.92
C ARG A 9 -5.33 1.97 -7.27
N VAL A 10 -4.57 1.36 -6.38
CA VAL A 10 -3.46 1.98 -5.66
C VAL A 10 -2.21 1.12 -5.81
N LEU A 11 -1.07 1.74 -6.10
CA LEU A 11 0.23 1.08 -6.09
C LEU A 11 0.83 1.20 -4.69
N VAL A 12 0.98 0.07 -4.00
CA VAL A 12 1.56 0.00 -2.67
C VAL A 12 2.91 -0.70 -2.73
N ARG A 13 3.92 -0.10 -2.09
CA ARG A 13 5.21 -0.73 -1.81
C ARG A 13 5.15 -1.33 -0.41
N ARG A 14 5.39 -2.64 -0.29
CA ARG A 14 5.49 -3.29 1.01
C ARG A 14 6.65 -2.71 1.81
N ILE A 15 6.41 -2.42 3.09
CA ILE A 15 7.49 -2.10 4.02
C ILE A 15 8.02 -3.45 4.52
N GLU A 16 9.34 -3.62 4.54
CA GLU A 16 9.95 -4.85 5.05
C GLU A 16 9.62 -5.00 6.54
N ALA A 17 9.31 -6.22 6.95
CA ALA A 17 9.08 -6.50 8.36
C ALA A 17 10.39 -6.34 9.15
N ASP A 18 10.33 -5.76 10.34
CA ASP A 18 11.49 -5.61 11.20
C ASP A 18 12.10 -6.98 11.52
N GLN A 19 13.40 -7.14 11.25
CA GLN A 19 14.15 -8.38 11.54
C GLN A 19 14.34 -8.60 13.04
N LYS A 20 14.16 -7.56 13.86
CA LYS A 20 14.31 -7.59 15.31
C LYS A 20 13.02 -7.17 15.98
N THR A 21 12.50 -8.01 16.86
CA THR A 21 11.38 -7.62 17.71
C THR A 21 11.84 -6.62 18.77
N ALA A 22 10.89 -5.92 19.40
CA ALA A 22 11.18 -4.98 20.49
C ALA A 22 11.96 -5.61 21.68
N GLY A 23 11.93 -6.94 21.81
CA GLY A 23 12.68 -7.71 22.80
C GLY A 23 14.07 -8.19 22.36
N GLY A 24 14.54 -7.81 21.16
CA GLY A 24 15.85 -8.19 20.63
C GLY A 24 15.93 -9.60 20.02
N ILE A 25 14.79 -10.27 19.82
CA ILE A 25 14.74 -11.58 19.17
C ILE A 25 14.83 -11.38 17.65
N ILE A 26 15.77 -12.09 17.02
CA ILE A 26 15.92 -12.11 15.56
C ILE A 26 14.89 -13.07 14.98
N ILE A 27 14.00 -12.57 14.12
CA ILE A 27 13.07 -13.42 13.39
C ILE A 27 13.78 -13.93 12.14
N PRO A 28 13.90 -15.25 11.95
CA PRO A 28 14.47 -15.80 10.72
C PRO A 28 13.54 -15.49 9.54
N ASP A 29 14.12 -15.27 8.35
CA ASP A 29 13.38 -14.89 7.13
C ASP A 29 12.23 -15.85 6.78
N SER A 30 12.30 -17.11 7.22
CA SER A 30 11.26 -18.14 7.02
C SER A 30 10.04 -18.02 7.95
N ALA A 31 10.15 -17.26 9.05
CA ALA A 31 9.10 -17.04 10.03
C ALA A 31 8.50 -15.62 9.95
N GLN A 32 8.97 -14.80 8.99
CA GLN A 32 8.41 -13.48 8.75
C GLN A 32 7.05 -13.61 8.05
N GLU A 33 5.99 -13.17 8.74
CA GLU A 33 4.69 -13.00 8.09
C GLU A 33 4.77 -11.94 7.00
N LYS A 34 4.00 -12.12 5.92
CA LYS A 34 3.94 -11.13 4.85
C LYS A 34 3.46 -9.81 5.45
N PRO A 35 4.24 -8.73 5.35
CA PRO A 35 3.83 -7.46 5.93
C PRO A 35 2.53 -7.00 5.26
N SER A 36 1.51 -6.84 6.09
CA SER A 36 0.23 -6.22 5.75
C SER A 36 0.32 -4.71 5.70
N GLU A 37 1.51 -4.13 5.89
CA GLU A 37 1.73 -2.69 5.84
C GLU A 37 2.55 -2.28 4.63
N GLY A 38 2.28 -1.09 4.11
CA GLY A 38 2.98 -0.55 2.96
C GLY A 38 2.77 0.94 2.80
N GLU A 39 3.63 1.52 1.96
CA GLU A 39 3.56 2.92 1.57
C GLU A 39 2.94 3.05 0.18
N ILE A 40 2.03 4.01 0.01
CA ILE A 40 1.42 4.29 -1.28
C ILE A 40 2.41 5.05 -2.16
N VAL A 41 2.74 4.47 -3.32
CA VAL A 41 3.64 5.07 -4.31
C VAL A 41 2.85 5.87 -5.35
N ALA A 42 1.64 5.40 -5.71
CA ALA A 42 0.79 6.08 -6.67
C ALA A 42 -0.68 5.73 -6.45
N VAL A 43 -1.57 6.68 -6.75
CA VAL A 43 -3.03 6.53 -6.66
C VAL A 43 -3.67 6.70 -8.03
N GLY A 44 -4.75 5.96 -8.26
CA GLY A 44 -5.58 6.12 -9.44
C GLY A 44 -6.46 7.37 -9.37
N SER A 45 -7.24 7.60 -10.42
CA SER A 45 -8.16 8.76 -10.49
C SER A 45 -9.37 8.64 -9.58
N GLY A 46 -9.65 7.46 -9.02
CA GLY A 46 -10.85 7.15 -8.28
C GLY A 46 -11.93 6.42 -9.10
N SER A 47 -13.02 6.07 -8.43
CA SER A 47 -14.14 5.33 -9.00
C SER A 47 -14.96 6.22 -9.92
N LYS A 48 -15.28 5.72 -11.11
CA LYS A 48 -16.17 6.41 -12.05
C LYS A 48 -17.57 5.85 -11.92
N ALA A 49 -18.55 6.73 -11.69
CA ALA A 49 -19.96 6.36 -11.77
C ALA A 49 -20.46 6.42 -13.22
N GLU A 50 -21.63 5.83 -13.47
CA GLU A 50 -22.23 5.75 -14.82
C GLU A 50 -22.63 7.13 -15.36
N ASP A 51 -22.81 8.13 -14.48
CA ASP A 51 -23.09 9.52 -14.82
C ASP A 51 -21.83 10.31 -15.24
N GLY A 52 -20.65 9.67 -15.21
CA GLY A 52 -19.37 10.29 -15.54
C GLY A 52 -18.71 11.04 -14.38
N SER A 53 -19.33 11.08 -13.20
CA SER A 53 -18.72 11.62 -11.99
C SER A 53 -17.57 10.73 -11.50
N VAL A 54 -16.55 11.35 -10.92
CA VAL A 54 -15.37 10.67 -10.40
C VAL A 54 -15.30 10.92 -8.91
N THR A 55 -15.41 9.86 -8.11
CA THR A 55 -15.21 9.91 -6.66
C THR A 55 -13.72 9.71 -6.37
N PRO A 56 -13.02 10.70 -5.80
CA PRO A 56 -11.60 10.58 -5.48
C PRO A 56 -11.35 9.51 -4.40
N LEU A 57 -10.14 8.97 -4.38
CA LEU A 57 -9.69 8.09 -3.30
C LEU A 57 -9.32 8.93 -2.06
N ASP A 58 -9.60 8.41 -0.87
CA ASP A 58 -9.23 9.06 0.40
C ASP A 58 -7.74 8.96 0.74
N VAL A 59 -7.00 8.15 -0.02
CA VAL A 59 -5.58 7.90 0.19
C VAL A 59 -4.74 8.63 -0.84
N SER A 60 -3.55 9.07 -0.44
CA SER A 60 -2.61 9.84 -1.25
C SER A 60 -1.25 9.15 -1.35
N ALA A 61 -0.43 9.59 -2.31
CA ALA A 61 0.96 9.13 -2.39
C ALA A 61 1.76 9.58 -1.17
N GLY A 62 2.50 8.66 -0.55
CA GLY A 62 3.25 8.87 0.69
C GLY A 62 2.52 8.37 1.95
N ASP A 63 1.24 8.00 1.86
CA ASP A 63 0.52 7.47 3.01
C ASP A 63 0.98 6.05 3.36
N ARG A 64 1.08 5.76 4.66
CA ARG A 64 1.30 4.41 5.18
C ARG A 64 -0.05 3.76 5.45
N VAL A 65 -0.30 2.63 4.81
CA VAL A 65 -1.57 1.91 4.87
C VAL A 65 -1.37 0.47 5.31
N LEU A 66 -2.33 -0.02 6.09
CA LEU A 66 -2.53 -1.43 6.35
C LEU A 66 -3.46 -1.98 5.27
N PHE A 67 -3.06 -3.05 4.60
CA PHE A 67 -3.79 -3.72 3.54
C PHE A 67 -3.65 -5.25 3.68
N GLY A 68 -4.72 -5.99 3.36
CA GLY A 68 -4.81 -7.44 3.51
C GLY A 68 -5.98 -8.00 2.73
#